data_AF-A0AAD7J1R9-F1
#
_entry.id   AF-A0AAD7J1R9-F1
#
_cell.length_a   1.000
_cell.length_b   1.000
_cell.length_c   1.000
_cell.angle_alpha   90.00
_cell.angle_beta   90.00
_cell.angle_gamma   90.00
#
_symmetry.space_group_name_H-M   'P 1'
#
loop_
_entity.id
_entity.type
_entity.pdbx_description
1 polymer ?
#
loop_
_entity_poly.entity_id
_entity_poly.type
_entity_poly.pdbx_seq_one_letter_code
_entity_poly.pdbx_strand_id
1 'polypeptide(L)'
;VCRTWRHIALNTPRLWASLRIRVDDWARNPSLCSLRLAEWLARAKSSPLSFILHRDAWDFGASFPERLSAAFPPILALSTQWREVDLRLPAEAFLADQFQLGLRDRVPALQTLHISAGRMQDRYLGDCFRANSQPALYVIAKPHTSRNPPTLEPAYPFYWKGLQRRGLFTRLAEGGLTH
;
A
#
# COMPACT_ATOMS: atom_id res chain seq x y z
N VAL A 1 25.23 -18.44 9.56
CA VAL A 1 24.08 -19.14 8.93
C VAL A 1 24.59 -20.46 8.35
N CYS A 2 24.00 -21.62 8.68
CA CYS A 2 24.43 -22.91 8.12
C CYS A 2 23.67 -23.29 6.82
N ARG A 3 24.14 -24.32 6.12
CA ARG A 3 23.54 -24.82 4.87
C ARG A 3 22.05 -25.16 5.03
N THR A 4 21.68 -25.79 6.14
CA THR A 4 20.29 -26.18 6.43
C THR A 4 19.36 -24.97 6.55
N TRP A 5 19.75 -23.94 7.31
CA TRP A 5 18.96 -22.71 7.44
C TRP A 5 18.79 -21.98 6.11
N ARG A 6 19.83 -21.94 5.28
CA ARG A 6 19.73 -21.38 3.93
C ARG A 6 18.75 -22.17 3.06
N HIS A 7 18.78 -23.50 3.12
CA HIS A 7 17.87 -24.35 2.38
C HIS A 7 16.42 -24.13 2.81
N ILE A 8 16.15 -24.11 4.13
CA ILE A 8 14.80 -23.83 4.67
C ILE A 8 14.32 -22.45 4.22
N ALA A 9 15.16 -21.41 4.38
CA ALA A 9 14.80 -20.05 4.00
C ALA A 9 14.43 -19.95 2.51
N LEU A 10 15.24 -20.53 1.62
CA LEU A 10 15.00 -20.45 0.17
C LEU A 10 13.82 -21.32 -0.30
N ASN A 11 13.47 -22.40 0.42
CA ASN A 11 12.43 -23.34 0.01
C ASN A 11 11.12 -23.22 0.80
N THR A 12 10.97 -22.21 1.65
CA THR A 12 9.72 -21.96 2.40
C THR A 12 9.06 -20.69 1.86
N PRO A 13 8.14 -20.79 0.86
CA PRO A 13 7.59 -19.63 0.16
C PRO A 13 6.90 -18.61 1.08
N ARG A 14 6.26 -19.09 2.16
CA ARG A 14 5.58 -18.24 3.16
C ARG A 14 6.52 -17.23 3.83
N LEU A 15 7.82 -17.51 3.94
CA LEU A 15 8.79 -16.55 4.49
C LEU A 15 9.01 -15.34 3.58
N TRP A 16 8.70 -15.49 2.29
CA TRP A 16 8.79 -14.45 1.26
C TRP A 16 7.42 -13.86 0.94
N ALA A 17 6.37 -14.24 1.67
CA ALA A 17 5.03 -13.72 1.42
C ALA A 17 4.81 -12.32 2.03
N SER A 18 5.77 -11.78 2.79
CA SER A 18 5.65 -10.48 3.45
C SER A 18 6.80 -9.57 3.09
N LEU A 19 6.52 -8.37 2.60
CA LEU A 19 7.56 -7.43 2.16
C LEU A 19 7.24 -5.99 2.54
N ARG A 20 8.28 -5.17 2.66
CA ARG A 20 8.15 -3.73 2.95
C ARG A 20 8.84 -2.95 1.83
N ILE A 21 8.06 -2.12 1.16
CA ILE A 21 8.47 -1.37 -0.03
C ILE A 21 8.60 0.11 0.34
N ARG A 22 9.79 0.66 0.10
CA ARG A 22 10.04 2.10 0.19
C ARG A 22 10.00 2.68 -1.23
N VAL A 23 9.08 3.61 -1.49
CA VAL A 23 8.96 4.24 -2.82
C VAL A 23 10.26 4.96 -3.20
N ASP A 24 10.97 5.53 -2.22
CA ASP A 24 12.21 6.26 -2.45
C ASP A 24 13.38 5.38 -2.94
N ASP A 25 13.36 4.07 -2.63
CA ASP A 25 14.40 3.15 -3.10
C ASP A 25 14.29 2.93 -4.63
N TRP A 26 13.06 2.91 -5.16
CA TRP A 26 12.81 2.80 -6.60
C TRP A 26 13.26 4.03 -7.37
N ALA A 27 13.12 5.21 -6.78
CA ALA A 27 13.59 6.44 -7.41
C ALA A 27 15.12 6.45 -7.58
N ARG A 28 15.84 5.87 -6.61
CA ARG A 28 17.30 5.81 -6.62
C ARG A 28 17.82 4.75 -7.59
N ASN A 29 17.16 3.59 -7.66
CA ASN A 29 17.58 2.52 -8.56
C ASN A 29 16.38 1.61 -8.95
N PRO A 30 15.61 1.98 -9.97
CA PRO A 30 14.38 1.26 -10.34
C PRO A 30 14.69 -0.14 -10.86
N SER A 31 15.79 -0.32 -11.61
CA SER A 31 16.20 -1.61 -12.16
C SER A 31 16.57 -2.60 -11.07
N LEU A 32 17.35 -2.18 -10.06
CA LEU A 32 17.73 -3.04 -8.93
C LEU A 32 16.51 -3.41 -8.09
N CYS A 33 15.61 -2.47 -7.83
CA CYS A 33 14.40 -2.75 -7.05
C CYS A 33 13.47 -3.72 -7.79
N SER A 34 13.35 -3.58 -9.11
CA SER A 34 12.57 -4.49 -9.96
C SER A 34 13.17 -5.90 -9.97
N LEU A 35 14.50 -6.03 -10.07
CA LEU A 35 15.21 -7.31 -9.98
C LEU A 35 14.99 -7.97 -8.62
N ARG A 36 15.13 -7.21 -7.53
CA ARG A 36 14.91 -7.72 -6.16
C ARG A 36 13.48 -8.16 -5.94
N LEU A 37 12.50 -7.40 -6.44
CA LEU A 37 11.11 -7.77 -6.37
C LEU A 37 10.85 -9.07 -7.15
N ALA A 38 11.40 -9.21 -8.36
CA ALA A 38 11.28 -10.43 -9.15
C ALA A 38 11.88 -11.66 -8.43
N GLU A 39 13.07 -11.54 -7.84
CA GLU A 39 13.67 -12.62 -7.04
C GLU A 39 12.82 -12.99 -5.82
N TRP A 40 12.29 -11.97 -5.13
CA TRP A 40 11.43 -12.15 -3.96
C TRP A 40 10.18 -12.95 -4.33
N LEU A 41 9.58 -12.63 -5.47
CA LEU A 41 8.38 -13.30 -5.98
C LEU A 41 8.65 -14.71 -6.46
N ALA A 42 9.76 -14.95 -7.14
CA ALA A 42 10.18 -16.28 -7.54
C ALA A 42 10.25 -17.23 -6.32
N ARG A 43 10.59 -16.70 -5.15
CA ARG A 43 10.62 -17.45 -3.89
C ARG A 43 9.25 -17.54 -3.21
N ALA A 44 8.43 -16.49 -3.26
CA ALA A 44 7.07 -16.48 -2.74
C ALA A 44 6.12 -17.44 -3.49
N LYS A 45 6.43 -17.76 -4.75
CA LYS A 45 5.64 -18.64 -5.63
C LYS A 45 4.20 -18.13 -5.75
N SER A 46 3.22 -18.96 -5.38
CA SER A 46 1.79 -18.64 -5.37
C SER A 46 1.27 -18.25 -3.97
N SER A 47 2.17 -17.89 -3.05
CA SER A 47 1.76 -17.51 -1.69
C SER A 47 1.04 -16.16 -1.72
N PRO A 48 -0.07 -16.00 -0.97
CA PRO A 48 -0.73 -14.71 -0.83
C PRO A 48 0.21 -13.67 -0.23
N LEU A 49 0.38 -12.54 -0.90
CA LEU A 49 1.35 -11.50 -0.58
C LEU A 49 0.77 -10.48 0.42
N SER A 50 1.57 -10.10 1.40
CA SER A 50 1.27 -9.04 2.34
C SER A 50 2.36 -7.98 2.26
N PHE A 51 2.01 -6.71 2.12
CA PHE A 51 3.04 -5.68 2.05
C PHE A 51 2.64 -4.31 2.56
N ILE A 52 3.67 -3.55 2.95
CA ILE A 52 3.57 -2.15 3.31
C ILE A 52 4.31 -1.33 2.24
N LEU A 53 3.59 -0.47 1.53
CA LEU A 53 4.15 0.50 0.61
C LEU A 53 4.16 1.87 1.29
N HIS A 54 5.35 2.44 1.48
CA HIS A 54 5.49 3.70 2.20
C HIS A 54 6.58 4.59 1.60
N ARG A 55 6.52 5.88 1.95
CA ARG A 55 7.55 6.87 1.67
C ARG A 55 8.26 7.26 2.96
N ASP A 56 9.57 7.43 2.91
CA ASP A 56 10.31 7.97 4.05
C ASP A 56 10.16 9.49 4.13
N ALA A 57 9.90 9.99 5.33
CA ALA A 57 9.60 11.40 5.58
C ALA A 57 10.76 12.38 5.32
N TRP A 58 11.96 11.88 4.98
CA TRP A 58 13.17 12.70 4.84
C TRP A 58 13.55 13.05 3.40
N ASP A 59 12.94 12.41 2.40
CA ASP A 59 13.34 12.58 1.00
C ASP A 59 12.40 13.58 0.30
N PHE A 60 12.80 14.86 0.33
CA PHE A 60 12.11 15.97 -0.35
C PHE A 60 12.52 16.10 -1.84
N GLY A 61 13.41 15.24 -2.33
CA GLY A 61 13.85 15.27 -3.73
C GLY A 61 12.81 14.67 -4.69
N ALA A 62 12.87 15.08 -5.96
CA ALA A 62 12.00 14.72 -7.10
C ALA A 62 10.48 14.76 -6.83
N SER A 63 9.68 14.86 -7.89
CA SER A 63 8.22 14.80 -7.72
C SER A 63 7.85 13.37 -7.29
N PHE A 64 7.26 13.22 -6.09
CA PHE A 64 6.78 11.93 -5.60
C PHE A 64 5.91 11.16 -6.60
N PRO A 65 5.06 11.81 -7.42
CA PRO A 65 4.30 11.13 -8.48
C PRO A 65 5.17 10.35 -9.47
N GLU A 66 6.32 10.86 -9.89
CA GLU A 66 7.25 10.16 -10.79
C GLU A 66 7.87 8.93 -10.13
N ARG A 67 8.19 9.01 -8.84
CA ARG A 67 8.74 7.88 -8.10
C ARG A 67 7.71 6.77 -7.95
N LEU A 68 6.48 7.16 -7.64
CA LEU A 68 5.37 6.23 -7.53
C LEU A 68 5.07 5.59 -8.90
N SER A 69 5.09 6.34 -9.99
CA SER A 69 4.83 5.80 -11.33
C SER A 69 5.87 4.78 -11.79
N ALA A 70 7.13 4.89 -11.33
CA ALA A 70 8.15 3.88 -11.57
C ALA A 70 7.97 2.64 -10.69
N ALA A 71 7.59 2.81 -9.42
CA ALA A 71 7.48 1.71 -8.45
C ALA A 71 6.18 0.91 -8.58
N PHE A 72 5.08 1.59 -8.92
CA PHE A 72 3.74 1.02 -8.81
C PHE A 72 3.41 -0.04 -9.86
N PRO A 73 3.76 0.09 -11.15
CA PRO A 73 3.45 -0.91 -12.17
C PRO A 73 3.93 -2.34 -11.84
N PRO A 74 5.20 -2.59 -11.44
CA PRO A 74 5.63 -3.94 -11.10
C PRO A 74 4.97 -4.48 -9.83
N ILE A 75 4.56 -3.61 -8.90
CA ILE A 75 3.80 -4.00 -7.70
C ILE A 75 2.38 -4.40 -8.11
N LEU A 76 1.72 -3.58 -8.94
CA LEU A 76 0.36 -3.78 -9.44
C LEU A 76 0.23 -5.04 -10.30
N ALA A 77 1.28 -5.45 -11.01
CA ALA A 77 1.30 -6.72 -11.75
C ALA A 77 1.06 -7.95 -10.84
N LEU A 78 1.21 -7.78 -9.52
CA LEU A 78 1.09 -8.84 -8.50
C LEU A 78 -0.26 -8.80 -7.78
N SER A 79 -1.13 -7.89 -8.18
CA SER A 79 -2.43 -7.62 -7.53
C SER A 79 -3.27 -8.86 -7.30
N THR A 80 -3.16 -9.87 -8.17
CA THR A 80 -3.89 -11.14 -8.05
C THR A 80 -3.55 -11.95 -6.81
N GLN A 81 -2.37 -11.73 -6.23
CA GLN A 81 -1.88 -12.44 -5.05
C GLN A 81 -1.97 -11.60 -3.77
N TRP A 82 -2.38 -10.33 -3.85
CA TRP A 82 -2.41 -9.46 -2.67
C TRP A 82 -3.44 -9.96 -1.66
N ARG A 83 -3.02 -10.13 -0.40
CA ARG A 83 -3.87 -10.50 0.74
C ARG A 83 -4.06 -9.34 1.70
N GLU A 84 -2.96 -8.73 2.12
CA GLU A 84 -2.94 -7.65 3.11
C GLU A 84 -2.05 -6.52 2.58
N VAL A 85 -2.63 -5.37 2.29
CA VAL A 85 -1.91 -4.24 1.69
C VAL A 85 -2.07 -3.02 2.58
N ASP A 86 -0.95 -2.42 2.96
CA ASP A 86 -0.91 -1.18 3.73
C ASP A 86 -0.19 -0.10 2.93
N LEU A 87 -0.95 0.89 2.49
CA LEU A 87 -0.50 2.01 1.68
C LEU A 87 -0.35 3.24 2.56
N ARG A 88 0.89 3.61 2.84
CA ARG A 88 1.27 4.77 3.66
C ARG A 88 1.91 5.84 2.77
N LEU A 89 1.07 6.48 1.96
CA LEU A 89 1.49 7.39 0.91
C LEU A 89 0.94 8.79 1.16
N PRO A 90 1.60 9.85 0.67
CA PRO A 90 1.03 11.19 0.63
C PRO A 90 -0.34 11.22 -0.07
N ALA A 91 -1.22 12.16 0.30
CA ALA A 91 -2.57 12.23 -0.25
C ALA A 91 -2.58 12.36 -1.79
N GLU A 92 -1.58 13.03 -2.35
CA GLU A 92 -1.39 13.26 -3.78
C GLU A 92 -1.19 11.95 -4.56
N ALA A 93 -0.68 10.91 -3.89
CA ALA A 93 -0.49 9.57 -4.46
C ALA A 93 -1.79 8.97 -4.99
N PHE A 94 -2.89 9.18 -4.25
CA PHE A 94 -4.18 8.56 -4.52
C PHE A 94 -5.00 9.34 -5.55
N LEU A 95 -4.55 10.55 -5.89
CA LEU A 95 -5.14 11.36 -6.95
C LEU A 95 -4.58 10.98 -8.33
N ALA A 96 -3.45 10.27 -8.39
CA ALA A 96 -2.87 9.82 -9.65
C ALA A 96 -3.73 8.74 -10.31
N ASP A 97 -4.01 8.89 -11.61
CA ASP A 97 -4.89 8.00 -12.39
C ASP A 97 -4.46 6.52 -12.34
N GLN A 98 -3.15 6.27 -12.22
CA GLN A 98 -2.58 4.92 -12.12
C GLN A 98 -3.10 4.15 -10.91
N PHE A 99 -3.40 4.85 -9.81
CA PHE A 99 -3.96 4.24 -8.61
C PHE A 99 -5.45 3.87 -8.78
N GLN A 100 -6.18 4.67 -9.56
CA GLN A 100 -7.64 4.52 -9.72
C GLN A 100 -8.00 3.44 -10.74
N LEU A 101 -7.26 3.37 -11.84
CA LEU A 101 -7.56 2.48 -12.97
C LEU A 101 -7.05 1.05 -12.78
N GLY A 102 -6.05 0.85 -11.91
CA GLY A 102 -5.31 -0.41 -11.82
C GLY A 102 -5.92 -1.48 -10.91
N LEU A 103 -6.66 -1.09 -9.87
CA LEU A 103 -7.07 -2.01 -8.80
C LEU A 103 -8.41 -2.69 -9.06
N ARG A 104 -9.27 -2.06 -9.86
CA ARG A 104 -10.59 -2.58 -10.18
C ARG A 104 -10.43 -3.91 -10.94
N ASP A 105 -11.02 -4.96 -10.40
CA ASP A 105 -11.02 -6.33 -10.95
C ASP A 105 -9.70 -7.11 -10.92
N ARG A 106 -8.63 -6.57 -10.29
CA ARG A 106 -7.30 -7.23 -10.27
C ARG A 106 -6.88 -7.82 -8.93
N VAL A 107 -7.70 -7.66 -7.89
CA VAL A 107 -7.33 -8.03 -6.50
C VAL A 107 -8.25 -9.10 -5.87
N PRO A 108 -8.48 -10.26 -6.52
CA PRO A 108 -9.40 -11.30 -6.02
C PRO A 108 -9.01 -11.89 -4.67
N ALA A 109 -7.72 -11.87 -4.30
CA ALA A 109 -7.23 -12.45 -3.04
C ALA A 109 -7.20 -11.44 -1.86
N LEU A 110 -7.57 -10.18 -2.09
CA LEU A 110 -7.36 -9.10 -1.13
C LEU A 110 -8.36 -9.20 0.02
N GLN A 111 -7.82 -9.41 1.21
CA GLN A 111 -8.58 -9.51 2.46
C GLN A 111 -8.57 -8.20 3.23
N THR A 112 -7.46 -7.45 3.15
CA THR A 112 -7.30 -6.23 3.94
C THR A 112 -6.56 -5.17 3.14
N LEU A 113 -7.15 -3.98 3.08
CA LEU A 113 -6.54 -2.80 2.48
C LEU A 113 -6.55 -1.65 3.49
N HIS A 114 -5.37 -1.27 3.94
CA HIS A 114 -5.16 -0.10 4.77
C HIS A 114 -4.62 1.03 3.91
N ILE A 115 -5.24 2.20 4.03
CA ILE A 115 -4.80 3.42 3.34
C ILE A 115 -4.61 4.49 4.40
N SER A 116 -3.39 5.00 4.50
CA SER A 116 -3.06 6.14 5.34
C SER A 116 -2.46 7.25 4.48
N ALA A 117 -3.21 8.34 4.37
CA ALA A 117 -2.76 9.59 3.78
C ALA A 117 -2.15 10.46 4.88
N GLY A 118 -0.91 10.17 5.27
CA GLY A 118 -0.21 10.93 6.31
C GLY A 118 0.34 12.24 5.76
N ARG A 119 0.17 13.35 6.50
CA ARG A 119 1.00 14.55 6.29
C ARG A 119 2.37 14.26 6.90
N MET A 120 3.44 14.45 6.13
CA MET A 120 4.83 14.09 6.45
C MET A 120 5.44 14.73 7.73
N GLN A 121 4.67 15.44 8.56
CA GLN A 121 5.14 16.13 9.77
C GLN A 121 4.81 15.40 11.10
N ASP A 122 3.94 14.40 11.12
CA ASP A 122 3.53 13.73 12.36
C ASP A 122 4.54 12.65 12.80
N ARG A 123 5.71 13.06 13.27
CA ARG A 123 6.71 12.15 13.84
C ARG A 123 6.47 11.72 15.30
N TYR A 124 5.29 11.96 15.87
CA TYR A 124 5.07 11.71 17.31
C TYR A 124 3.85 10.88 17.69
N LEU A 125 3.11 10.29 16.76
CA LEU A 125 1.99 9.41 17.13
C LEU A 125 2.23 8.00 16.60
N GLY A 126 2.80 7.18 17.48
CA GLY A 126 2.55 5.75 17.46
C GLY A 126 1.04 5.52 17.49
N ASP A 127 0.58 4.68 16.56
CA ASP A 127 -0.40 3.62 16.81
C ASP A 127 -1.05 3.20 15.48
N CYS A 128 -0.56 2.10 14.91
CA CYS A 128 -1.32 1.34 13.92
C CYS A 128 -2.11 0.27 14.67
N PHE A 129 -3.34 0.58 15.07
CA PHE A 129 -4.26 -0.40 15.67
C PHE A 129 -4.74 -1.42 14.63
N ARG A 130 -4.51 -2.70 14.93
CA ARG A 130 -5.15 -3.85 14.26
C ARG A 130 -6.59 -4.00 14.75
N ALA A 131 -7.54 -4.18 13.83
CA ALA A 131 -8.84 -4.76 14.14
C ALA A 131 -8.89 -6.15 13.51
N ASN A 132 -9.16 -7.18 14.32
CA ASN A 132 -9.37 -8.55 13.88
C ASN A 132 -10.83 -8.77 13.46
N SER A 133 -11.00 -9.73 12.53
CA SER A 133 -12.22 -10.48 12.15
C SER A 133 -13.34 -9.78 11.38
N GLN A 134 -13.34 -9.96 10.04
CA GLN A 134 -14.37 -10.56 9.16
C GLN A 134 -14.09 -10.20 7.68
N PRO A 135 -14.44 -11.05 6.68
CA PRO A 135 -14.16 -10.78 5.27
C PRO A 135 -15.20 -9.81 4.70
N ALA A 136 -15.03 -8.53 4.99
CA ALA A 136 -15.66 -7.45 4.23
C ALA A 136 -14.57 -6.42 3.95
N LEU A 137 -14.51 -5.93 2.72
CA LEU A 137 -13.47 -5.01 2.24
C LEU A 137 -13.68 -3.65 2.92
N TYR A 138 -13.18 -3.50 4.15
CA TYR A 138 -13.23 -2.24 4.88
C TYR A 138 -12.11 -1.34 4.39
N VAL A 139 -12.48 -0.29 3.66
CA VAL A 139 -11.61 0.88 3.51
C VAL A 139 -11.65 1.60 4.85
N ILE A 140 -10.72 1.27 5.75
CA ILE A 140 -10.55 2.00 6.99
C ILE A 140 -9.80 3.31 6.66
N ALA A 141 -10.53 4.27 6.08
CA ALA A 141 -10.08 5.63 5.95
C ALA A 141 -10.33 6.34 7.28
N LYS A 142 -9.31 6.40 8.15
CA LYS A 142 -9.40 7.20 9.38
C LYS A 142 -8.89 8.61 9.07
N PRO A 143 -9.75 9.64 9.12
CA PRO A 143 -9.25 11.00 9.21
C PRO A 143 -8.51 11.15 10.54
N HIS A 144 -7.26 11.63 10.48
CA HIS A 144 -6.44 11.80 11.68
C HIS A 144 -7.04 12.92 12.54
N THR A 145 -7.61 12.58 13.71
CA THR A 145 -7.99 13.56 14.72
C THR A 145 -6.77 13.87 15.58
N SER A 146 -6.12 15.01 15.32
CA SER A 146 -5.11 15.59 16.20
C SER A 146 -5.74 15.93 17.55
N ARG A 147 -5.07 15.59 18.65
CA ARG A 147 -5.51 15.87 20.04
C ARG A 147 -5.21 17.30 20.52
N ASN A 148 -4.66 18.16 19.66
CA ASN A 148 -4.41 19.57 19.97
C ASN A 148 -5.25 20.47 19.04
N PRO A 149 -5.97 21.47 19.56
CA PRO A 149 -6.71 22.41 18.72
C PRO A 149 -5.72 23.34 18.01
N PRO A 150 -5.65 23.33 16.66
CA PRO A 150 -4.97 24.39 15.94
C PRO A 150 -5.92 25.58 15.81
N THR A 151 -5.41 26.75 16.13
CA THR A 151 -6.03 28.04 15.83
C THR A 151 -6.21 28.16 14.31
N LEU A 152 -7.49 28.15 13.90
CA LEU A 152 -8.12 28.55 12.63
C LEU A 152 -7.22 28.75 11.38
N GLU A 153 -7.29 27.78 10.47
CA GLU A 153 -7.55 28.02 9.03
C GLU A 153 -8.32 26.81 8.44
N PRO A 154 -9.37 27.00 7.63
CA PRO A 154 -10.22 25.91 7.13
C PRO A 154 -9.63 25.30 5.85
N ALA A 155 -8.52 24.57 5.97
CA ALA A 155 -7.89 23.90 4.84
C ALA A 155 -8.40 22.44 4.68
N TYR A 156 -9.51 22.31 3.93
CA TYR A 156 -9.89 21.17 3.07
C TYR A 156 -10.68 19.95 3.62
N PRO A 157 -12.01 20.08 3.72
CA PRO A 157 -12.97 18.97 3.60
C PRO A 157 -13.09 18.37 2.18
N PHE A 158 -12.39 18.94 1.19
CA PHE A 158 -12.63 18.70 -0.23
C PHE A 158 -11.97 17.42 -0.79
N TYR A 159 -10.80 17.02 -0.29
CA TYR A 159 -10.07 15.86 -0.84
C TYR A 159 -10.77 14.53 -0.58
N TRP A 160 -11.32 14.34 0.61
CA TRP A 160 -12.09 13.14 0.96
C TRP A 160 -13.40 13.06 0.18
N LYS A 161 -14.11 14.19 0.02
CA LYS A 161 -15.28 14.26 -0.86
C LYS A 161 -14.93 14.00 -2.33
N GLY A 162 -13.74 14.40 -2.78
CA GLY A 162 -13.24 14.13 -4.13
C GLY A 162 -12.98 12.64 -4.39
N LEU A 163 -12.33 11.94 -3.45
CA LEU A 163 -12.10 10.49 -3.53
C LEU A 163 -13.40 9.67 -3.46
N GLN A 164 -14.36 10.09 -2.62
CA GLN A 164 -15.70 9.49 -2.59
C GLN A 164 -16.50 9.75 -3.88
N ARG A 165 -16.47 10.99 -4.41
CA ARG A 165 -17.16 11.35 -5.67
C ARG A 165 -16.58 10.63 -6.90
N ARG A 166 -15.29 10.28 -6.88
CA ARG A 166 -14.62 9.56 -7.99
C ARG A 166 -14.82 8.04 -7.94
N GLY A 167 -15.62 7.52 -7.02
CA GLY A 167 -16.06 6.11 -7.03
C GLY A 167 -15.02 5.08 -6.63
N LEU A 168 -13.86 5.50 -6.12
CA LEU A 168 -12.75 4.63 -5.71
C LEU A 168 -13.13 3.65 -4.58
N PHE A 169 -14.14 4.01 -3.78
CA PHE A 169 -14.49 3.29 -2.55
C PHE A 169 -15.92 2.74 -2.51
N THR A 170 -16.80 3.16 -3.42
CA THR A 170 -18.22 2.79 -3.35
C THR A 170 -18.55 1.43 -3.93
N ARG A 171 -17.67 0.78 -4.72
CA ARG A 171 -17.99 -0.50 -5.38
C ARG A 171 -17.12 -1.70 -5.04
N LEU A 172 -16.04 -1.55 -4.28
CA LEU A 172 -15.27 -2.73 -3.83
C LEU A 172 -16.04 -3.57 -2.80
N ALA A 173 -17.12 -3.05 -2.22
CA ALA A 173 -17.99 -3.76 -1.29
C ALA A 173 -19.22 -4.44 -1.94
N GLU A 174 -19.57 -4.12 -3.18
CA GLU A 174 -20.83 -4.56 -3.82
C GLU A 174 -20.65 -5.80 -4.73
N GLY A 175 -19.45 -6.36 -4.84
CA GLY A 175 -19.11 -7.42 -5.81
C GLY A 175 -19.18 -8.87 -5.29
N GLY A 176 -19.86 -9.15 -4.17
CA GLY A 176 -19.89 -10.48 -3.58
C GLY A 176 -21.30 -10.95 -3.20
N LEU A 177 -21.74 -12.02 -3.86
CA LEU A 177 -22.93 -12.86 -3.62
C LEU A 177 -24.21 -12.50 -4.38
N THR A 178 -24.28 -12.98 -5.63
CA THR A 178 -25.49 -13.66 -6.14
C THR A 178 -25.05 -14.94 -6.86
N HIS A 179 -25.78 -16.02 -6.56
CA HIS A 179 -25.56 -17.44 -6.90
C HIS A 179 -25.06 -17.74 -8.31
#